data_AF-A0A7J6FGZ6-F1
#
_entry.id   AF-A0A7J6FGZ6-F1
#
_cell.length_a   1.000
_cell.length_b   1.000
_cell.length_c   1.000
_cell.angle_alpha   90.00
_cell.angle_beta   90.00
_cell.angle_gamma   90.00
#
_symmetry.space_group_name_H-M   'P 1'
#
loop_
_entity.id
_entity.type
_entity.pdbx_description
1 polymer ?
#
loop_
_entity_poly.entity_id
_entity_poly.type
_entity_poly.pdbx_seq_one_letter_code
_entity_poly.pdbx_strand_id
1 'polypeptide(L)'
;MALIKVIMLLFLAGIIMALEVITTSAKQSSIPSEQSKLDDWIDHNMRAYEKDKTDLSETINNKLTLDKALTAAEHAVRVVKVSQDGKGDFNTITDAVNSIPSGNTGRVVVWISGGVYCEHIMIDRTKPFVTLYGDEDNVPNSSPLPKGKLNGEQAVAMRISGDKAAFHNCKFVGFQDTLCDDKGRHFFSDCYG
;
A
#
# COMPACT_ATOMS: atom_id res chain seq x y z
N MET A 1 32.24 4.10 -47.47
CA MET A 1 31.47 4.92 -46.48
C MET A 1 30.01 4.49 -46.34
N ALA A 2 29.32 4.06 -47.40
CA ALA A 2 27.94 3.55 -47.32
C ALA A 2 27.81 2.19 -46.59
N LEU A 3 28.76 1.28 -46.77
CA LEU A 3 28.72 -0.07 -46.17
C LEU A 3 28.80 -0.05 -44.63
N ILE A 4 29.60 0.85 -44.06
CA ILE A 4 29.73 1.01 -42.60
C ILE A 4 28.45 1.56 -41.99
N LYS A 5 27.74 2.47 -42.69
CA LYS A 5 26.45 3.00 -42.23
C LYS A 5 25.35 1.93 -42.19
N VAL A 6 25.33 1.03 -43.18
CA VAL A 6 24.35 -0.07 -43.22
C VAL A 6 24.60 -1.09 -42.11
N ILE A 7 25.86 -1.43 -41.83
CA ILE A 7 26.21 -2.35 -40.73
C ILE A 7 25.86 -1.73 -39.37
N MET A 8 26.10 -0.42 -39.17
CA MET A 8 25.74 0.26 -37.92
C MET A 8 24.22 0.35 -37.70
N LEU A 9 23.43 0.55 -38.77
CA LEU A 9 21.96 0.57 -38.70
C LEU A 9 21.38 -0.81 -38.39
N LEU A 10 21.97 -1.88 -38.92
CA LEU A 10 21.55 -3.25 -38.62
C LEU A 10 21.91 -3.65 -37.17
N PHE A 11 23.05 -3.20 -36.64
CA PHE A 11 23.40 -3.39 -35.24
C PHE A 11 22.49 -2.58 -34.29
N LEU A 12 22.12 -1.34 -34.62
CA LEU A 12 21.20 -0.55 -33.80
C LEU A 12 19.79 -1.14 -33.80
N ALA A 13 19.28 -1.60 -34.93
CA ALA A 13 17.96 -2.24 -35.01
C ALA A 13 17.93 -3.57 -34.22
N GLY A 14 19.02 -4.33 -34.21
CA GLY A 14 19.15 -5.55 -33.40
C GLY A 14 19.16 -5.31 -31.90
N ILE A 15 19.73 -4.19 -31.43
CA ILE A 15 19.72 -3.81 -30.01
C ILE A 15 18.34 -3.29 -29.57
N ILE A 16 17.58 -2.65 -30.46
CA ILE A 16 16.22 -2.16 -30.18
C ILE A 16 15.21 -3.32 -30.04
N MET A 17 15.38 -4.43 -30.76
CA MET A 17 14.50 -5.61 -30.61
C MET A 17 14.81 -6.49 -29.38
N ALA A 18 15.95 -6.28 -28.70
CA ALA A 18 16.24 -6.96 -27.43
C ALA A 18 15.62 -6.26 -26.21
N LEU A 19 14.92 -5.14 -26.42
CA LEU A 19 14.19 -4.40 -25.40
C LEU A 19 12.68 -4.67 -25.49
N GLU A 20 12.29 -5.92 -25.71
CA GLU A 20 10.98 -6.35 -25.23
C GLU A 20 11.08 -6.48 -23.72
N VAL A 21 10.68 -5.40 -23.05
CA VAL A 21 10.35 -5.41 -21.64
C VAL A 21 9.35 -6.55 -21.45
N ILE A 22 9.81 -7.63 -20.82
CA ILE A 22 8.97 -8.66 -20.25
C ILE A 22 8.15 -7.97 -19.16
N THR A 23 7.04 -7.35 -19.55
CA THR A 23 5.97 -7.01 -18.63
C THR A 23 5.19 -8.29 -18.37
N THR A 24 5.78 -9.21 -17.60
CA THR A 24 4.96 -10.22 -16.93
C THR A 24 4.14 -9.47 -15.89
N SER A 25 2.99 -8.94 -16.32
CA SER A 25 1.87 -8.76 -15.41
C SER A 25 1.60 -10.16 -14.86
N ALA A 26 1.99 -10.40 -13.60
CA ALA A 26 1.74 -11.66 -12.94
C ALA A 26 0.22 -11.86 -12.92
N LYS A 27 -0.28 -12.67 -13.85
CA LYS A 27 -1.67 -13.08 -13.89
C LYS A 27 -1.90 -13.85 -12.58
N GLN A 28 -2.66 -13.25 -11.66
CA GLN A 28 -3.04 -13.87 -10.39
C GLN A 28 -3.59 -15.26 -10.70
N SER A 29 -2.85 -16.32 -10.35
CA SER A 29 -3.27 -17.67 -10.68
C SER A 29 -4.44 -18.03 -9.76
N SER A 30 -5.60 -18.33 -10.33
CA SER A 30 -6.77 -18.79 -9.59
C SER A 30 -6.41 -20.01 -8.74
N ILE A 31 -6.93 -20.08 -7.51
CA ILE A 31 -6.71 -21.23 -6.61
C ILE A 31 -7.06 -22.52 -7.36
N PRO A 32 -6.14 -23.51 -7.43
CA PRO A 32 -6.38 -24.75 -8.14
C PRO A 32 -7.47 -25.58 -7.45
N SER A 33 -8.35 -26.19 -8.24
CA SER A 33 -9.40 -27.08 -7.75
C SER A 33 -8.89 -28.47 -7.32
N GLU A 34 -7.67 -28.84 -7.71
CA GLU A 34 -7.03 -30.11 -7.35
C GLU A 34 -6.14 -29.94 -6.11
N GLN A 35 -6.43 -30.70 -5.05
CA GLN A 35 -5.72 -30.65 -3.77
C GLN A 35 -4.21 -30.89 -3.91
N SER A 36 -3.79 -31.78 -4.83
CA SER A 36 -2.37 -32.10 -5.05
C SER A 36 -1.56 -30.94 -5.64
N LYS A 37 -2.24 -29.91 -6.18
CA LYS A 37 -1.61 -28.70 -6.72
C LYS A 37 -1.68 -27.53 -5.74
N LEU A 38 -2.31 -27.72 -4.58
CA LEU A 38 -2.52 -26.66 -3.61
C LEU A 38 -1.21 -26.21 -2.98
N ASP A 39 -0.34 -27.15 -2.59
CA ASP A 39 0.93 -26.84 -1.93
C ASP A 39 1.85 -26.05 -2.87
N ASP A 40 2.02 -26.50 -4.12
CA ASP A 40 2.81 -25.78 -5.14
C ASP A 40 2.24 -24.37 -5.43
N TRP A 41 0.92 -24.24 -5.42
CA TRP A 41 0.26 -22.95 -5.59
C TRP A 41 0.47 -22.04 -4.39
N ILE A 42 0.37 -22.57 -3.16
CA ILE A 42 0.66 -21.82 -1.93
C ILE A 42 2.11 -21.35 -1.96
N ASP A 43 3.07 -22.23 -2.24
CA ASP A 43 4.49 -21.90 -2.33
C ASP A 43 4.76 -20.83 -3.41
N HIS A 44 4.09 -20.93 -4.56
CA HIS A 44 4.22 -19.93 -5.61
C HIS A 44 3.73 -18.55 -5.17
N ASN A 45 2.61 -18.48 -4.44
CA ASN A 45 2.07 -17.21 -3.96
C ASN A 45 2.82 -16.69 -2.72
N MET A 46 3.44 -17.59 -1.95
CA MET A 46 4.27 -17.25 -0.79
C MET A 46 5.74 -16.96 -1.14
N ARG A 47 6.21 -17.29 -2.35
CA ARG A 47 7.63 -17.14 -2.72
C ARG A 47 8.19 -15.73 -2.53
N ALA A 48 7.39 -14.70 -2.75
CA ALA A 48 7.79 -13.31 -2.54
C ALA A 48 7.97 -13.01 -1.04
N TYR A 49 7.09 -13.57 -0.20
CA TYR A 49 7.23 -13.50 1.25
C TYR A 49 8.48 -14.24 1.73
N GLU A 50 8.71 -15.47 1.26
CA GLU A 50 9.89 -16.24 1.67
C GLU A 50 11.20 -15.59 1.19
N LYS A 51 11.24 -15.04 -0.03
CA LYS A 51 12.39 -14.27 -0.53
C LYS A 51 12.68 -13.04 0.32
N ASP A 52 11.66 -12.22 0.59
CA ASP A 52 11.80 -11.02 1.42
C ASP A 52 12.18 -11.38 2.86
N LYS A 53 11.69 -12.49 3.40
CA LYS A 53 12.06 -12.99 4.72
C LYS A 53 13.56 -13.27 4.81
N THR A 54 14.16 -13.88 3.77
CA THR A 54 15.62 -14.06 3.69
C THR A 54 16.39 -12.74 3.55
N ASP A 55 15.87 -11.76 2.80
CA ASP A 55 16.52 -10.45 2.59
C ASP A 55 16.36 -9.50 3.82
N LEU A 56 15.32 -9.71 4.64
CA LEU A 56 15.01 -8.94 5.85
C LEU A 56 15.63 -9.53 7.13
N SER A 57 16.08 -10.79 7.09
CA SER A 57 16.65 -11.48 8.24
C SER A 57 18.18 -11.48 8.21
N GLU A 58 18.82 -10.59 8.98
CA GLU A 58 20.17 -10.90 9.46
C GLU A 58 20.01 -11.74 10.72
N THR A 59 20.51 -12.98 10.68
CA THR A 59 20.55 -13.82 11.87
C THR A 59 21.71 -13.34 12.76
N ILE A 60 21.42 -12.52 13.76
CA ILE A 60 22.38 -12.24 14.84
C ILE A 60 22.04 -13.19 15.99
N ASN A 61 22.95 -14.10 16.34
CA ASN A 61 22.78 -15.06 17.43
C ASN A 61 21.46 -15.87 17.35
N ASN A 62 21.11 -16.40 16.17
CA ASN A 62 19.89 -17.19 15.94
C ASN A 62 18.56 -16.47 16.22
N LYS A 63 18.55 -15.13 16.22
CA LYS A 63 17.33 -14.31 16.34
C LYS A 63 17.03 -13.62 15.01
N LEU A 64 15.82 -13.80 14.50
CA LEU A 64 15.28 -13.04 13.38
C LEU A 64 15.31 -11.55 13.74
N THR A 65 16.12 -10.76 13.02
CA THR A 65 16.13 -9.31 13.20
C THR A 65 14.97 -8.68 12.43
N LEU A 66 14.29 -7.73 13.07
CA LEU A 66 13.18 -6.97 12.48
C LEU A 66 13.75 -6.10 11.34
N ASP A 67 12.91 -5.78 10.34
CA ASP A 67 13.26 -4.85 9.25
C ASP A 67 13.99 -3.61 9.81
N LYS A 68 15.23 -3.35 9.33
CA LYS A 68 16.08 -2.26 9.85
C LYS A 68 15.41 -0.90 9.69
N ALA A 69 14.67 -0.69 8.60
CA ALA A 69 13.96 0.56 8.36
C ALA A 69 12.75 0.70 9.28
N LEU A 70 12.01 -0.40 9.52
CA LEU A 70 10.92 -0.42 10.50
C LEU A 70 11.45 -0.13 11.92
N THR A 71 12.53 -0.78 12.32
CA THR A 71 13.13 -0.59 13.65
C THR A 71 13.58 0.85 13.85
N ALA A 72 14.21 1.46 12.83
CA ALA A 72 14.58 2.88 12.86
C ALA A 72 13.34 3.78 12.93
N ALA A 73 12.26 3.44 12.21
CA ALA A 73 11.02 4.20 12.24
C ALA A 73 10.35 4.18 13.62
N GLU A 74 10.35 3.03 14.30
CA GLU A 74 9.82 2.89 15.68
C GLU A 74 10.63 3.66 16.72
N HIS A 75 11.90 3.97 16.46
CA HIS A 75 12.70 4.80 17.38
C HIS A 75 12.38 6.30 17.26
N ALA A 76 11.67 6.71 16.20
CA ALA A 76 11.38 8.11 15.86
C ALA A 76 9.88 8.37 15.73
N VAL A 77 9.07 7.86 16.67
CA VAL A 77 7.61 8.04 16.65
C VAL A 77 7.24 9.49 16.88
N ARG A 78 6.44 10.05 15.97
CA ARG A 78 5.80 11.36 16.10
C ARG A 78 4.28 11.19 16.07
N VAL A 79 3.59 11.83 17.00
CA VAL A 79 2.12 11.89 17.00
C VAL A 79 1.69 13.23 16.44
N VAL A 80 0.71 13.20 15.52
CA VAL A 80 0.03 14.36 14.94
C VAL A 80 -1.45 14.23 15.25
N LYS A 81 -2.03 15.19 15.96
CA LYS A 81 -3.43 15.16 16.37
C LYS A 81 -4.32 15.87 15.36
N VAL A 82 -5.44 15.26 15.03
CA VAL A 82 -6.48 15.82 14.16
C VAL A 82 -7.76 16.00 14.98
N SER A 83 -8.34 17.20 14.97
CA SER A 83 -9.62 17.46 15.61
C SER A 83 -10.39 18.61 14.95
N GLN A 84 -11.66 18.38 14.59
CA GLN A 84 -12.51 19.39 13.95
C GLN A 84 -12.82 20.60 14.86
N ASP A 85 -12.68 20.46 16.18
CA ASP A 85 -12.90 21.52 17.17
C ASP A 85 -11.70 22.47 17.36
N GLY A 86 -10.60 22.25 16.61
CA GLY A 86 -9.40 23.07 16.67
C GLY A 86 -8.45 22.75 17.82
N LYS A 87 -8.70 21.69 18.61
CA LYS A 87 -7.81 21.28 19.70
C LYS A 87 -6.65 20.36 19.26
N GLY A 88 -6.65 19.93 18.00
CA GLY A 88 -5.57 19.16 17.39
C GLY A 88 -4.50 20.04 16.75
N ASP A 89 -3.46 19.41 16.21
CA ASP A 89 -2.45 20.08 15.37
C ASP A 89 -3.06 20.48 14.01
N PHE A 90 -4.05 19.71 13.53
CA PHE A 90 -4.79 19.95 12.30
C PHE A 90 -6.30 19.77 12.50
N ASN A 91 -7.10 20.43 11.67
CA ASN A 91 -8.56 20.28 11.66
C ASN A 91 -9.07 19.20 10.70
N THR A 92 -8.22 18.80 9.75
CA THR A 92 -8.54 17.84 8.68
C THR A 92 -7.50 16.72 8.66
N ILE A 93 -7.92 15.53 8.22
CA ILE A 93 -7.01 14.39 8.08
C ILE A 93 -6.07 14.63 6.89
N THR A 94 -6.58 15.28 5.84
CA THR A 94 -5.80 15.63 4.64
C THR A 94 -4.60 16.53 4.97
N ASP A 95 -4.78 17.57 5.79
CA ASP A 95 -3.68 18.47 6.16
C ASP A 95 -2.62 17.77 7.00
N ALA A 96 -3.04 16.90 7.93
CA ALA A 96 -2.13 16.09 8.72
C ALA A 96 -1.28 15.16 7.85
N VAL A 97 -1.89 14.48 6.88
CA VAL A 97 -1.17 13.62 5.92
C VAL A 97 -0.23 14.44 5.02
N ASN A 98 -0.65 15.62 4.57
CA ASN A 98 0.18 16.51 3.75
C ASN A 98 1.39 17.07 4.49
N SER A 99 1.32 17.18 5.82
CA SER A 99 2.45 17.60 6.66
C SER A 99 3.60 16.56 6.72
N ILE A 100 3.35 15.32 6.31
CA ILE A 100 4.34 14.24 6.34
C ILE A 100 5.22 14.35 5.09
N PRO A 101 6.56 14.43 5.22
CA PRO A 101 7.44 14.57 4.08
C PRO A 101 7.48 13.30 3.22
N SER A 102 7.73 13.47 1.93
CA SER A 102 8.14 12.36 1.06
C SER A 102 9.49 11.79 1.54
N GLY A 103 9.64 10.48 1.51
CA GLY A 103 10.81 9.77 2.06
C GLY A 103 10.86 9.73 3.58
N ASN A 104 9.71 9.92 4.26
CA ASN A 104 9.60 9.86 5.71
C ASN A 104 10.29 8.61 6.29
N THR A 105 11.08 8.76 7.35
CA THR A 105 11.84 7.65 7.96
C THR A 105 11.39 7.29 9.38
N GLY A 106 10.59 8.15 10.03
CA GLY A 106 10.08 7.95 11.38
C GLY A 106 8.59 7.60 11.37
N ARG A 107 8.11 6.77 12.30
CA ARG A 107 6.67 6.48 12.39
C ARG A 107 5.88 7.75 12.69
N VAL A 108 4.91 8.09 11.85
CA VAL A 108 3.97 9.19 12.12
C VAL A 108 2.61 8.60 12.43
N VAL A 109 2.15 8.78 13.66
CA VAL A 109 0.80 8.41 14.11
C VAL A 109 -0.09 9.63 13.96
N VAL A 110 -0.97 9.61 12.96
CA VAL A 110 -2.07 10.57 12.81
C VAL A 110 -3.20 10.10 13.71
N TRP A 111 -3.31 10.73 14.88
CA TRP A 111 -4.32 10.44 15.89
C TRP A 111 -5.55 11.30 15.63
N ILE A 112 -6.69 10.67 15.35
CA ILE A 112 -7.90 11.32 14.87
C ILE A 112 -8.95 11.27 15.98
N SER A 113 -9.34 12.43 16.49
CA SER A 113 -10.40 12.53 17.52
C SER A 113 -11.77 12.15 16.96
N GLY A 114 -12.69 11.77 17.85
CA GLY A 114 -14.08 11.47 17.53
C GLY A 114 -14.77 12.53 16.68
N GLY A 115 -15.43 12.11 15.60
CA GLY A 115 -16.08 13.01 14.65
C GLY A 115 -16.28 12.41 13.26
N VAL A 116 -17.12 13.07 12.46
CA VAL A 116 -17.36 12.68 11.07
C VAL A 116 -16.48 13.54 10.16
N TYR A 117 -15.48 12.92 9.54
CA TYR A 117 -14.59 13.57 8.59
C TYR A 117 -15.11 13.30 7.17
N CYS A 118 -15.50 14.35 6.47
CA CYS A 118 -16.02 14.24 5.10
C CYS A 118 -14.90 14.50 4.08
N GLU A 119 -13.93 13.60 3.96
CA GLU A 119 -12.70 13.83 3.20
C GLU A 119 -12.35 12.68 2.23
N HIS A 120 -11.72 13.04 1.11
CA HIS A 120 -11.04 12.09 0.24
C HIS A 120 -9.55 12.08 0.58
N ILE A 121 -9.11 11.07 1.33
CA ILE A 121 -7.75 10.97 1.87
C ILE A 121 -6.88 10.15 0.92
N MET A 122 -5.68 10.66 0.62
CA MET A 122 -4.67 9.94 -0.16
C MET A 122 -3.33 9.95 0.58
N ILE A 123 -2.84 8.76 0.94
CA ILE A 123 -1.47 8.57 1.43
C ILE A 123 -0.62 8.08 0.26
N ASP A 124 0.31 8.92 -0.18
CA ASP A 124 1.22 8.59 -1.27
C ASP A 124 2.23 7.50 -0.85
N ARG A 125 2.57 6.58 -1.76
CA ARG A 125 3.54 5.49 -1.52
C ARG A 125 4.93 6.00 -1.11
N THR A 126 5.25 7.24 -1.45
CA THR A 126 6.49 7.93 -1.06
C THR A 126 6.52 8.35 0.41
N LYS A 127 5.41 8.25 1.16
CA LYS A 127 5.33 8.57 2.58
C LYS A 127 5.19 7.28 3.42
N PRO A 128 6.27 6.53 3.70
CA PRO A 128 6.15 5.29 4.47
C PRO A 128 5.99 5.59 5.97
N PHE A 129 5.68 4.54 6.74
CA PHE A 129 5.55 4.56 8.20
C PHE A 129 4.45 5.49 8.75
N VAL A 130 3.32 5.61 8.04
CA VAL A 130 2.15 6.35 8.49
C VAL A 130 1.16 5.41 9.16
N THR A 131 0.65 5.80 10.32
CA THR A 131 -0.45 5.13 11.03
C THR A 131 -1.61 6.10 11.16
N LEU A 132 -2.78 5.75 10.66
CA LEU A 132 -4.03 6.42 11.02
C LEU A 132 -4.62 5.70 12.23
N TYR A 133 -4.87 6.43 13.31
CA TYR A 133 -5.42 5.88 14.55
C TYR A 133 -6.64 6.70 14.94
N GLY A 134 -7.82 6.07 14.89
CA GLY A 134 -9.05 6.68 15.39
C GLY A 134 -9.17 6.48 16.91
N ASP A 135 -9.61 7.52 17.61
CA ASP A 135 -10.04 7.41 19.00
C ASP A 135 -11.25 6.46 19.14
N GLU A 136 -11.47 5.90 20.33
CA GLU A 136 -12.53 4.92 20.59
C GLU A 136 -13.94 5.50 20.40
N ASP A 137 -14.07 6.83 20.46
CA ASP A 137 -15.28 7.57 20.20
C ASP A 137 -15.57 7.67 18.69
N ASN A 138 -16.22 6.64 18.13
CA ASN A 138 -16.83 6.60 16.78
C ASN A 138 -16.27 7.62 15.75
N VAL A 139 -15.22 7.23 15.03
CA VAL A 139 -14.56 8.04 13.99
C VAL A 139 -14.93 7.56 12.58
N PRO A 140 -16.07 7.98 11.99
CA PRO A 140 -16.35 7.70 10.59
C PRO A 140 -15.64 8.71 9.68
N ASN A 141 -14.87 8.21 8.70
CA ASN A 141 -14.52 9.00 7.51
C ASN A 141 -15.52 8.67 6.39
N SER A 142 -16.22 9.68 5.90
CA SER A 142 -17.16 9.58 4.78
C SER A 142 -16.58 10.29 3.57
N SER A 143 -16.15 9.54 2.55
CA SER A 143 -15.72 10.19 1.30
C SER A 143 -16.92 10.90 0.65
N PRO A 144 -16.79 12.17 0.23
CA PRO A 144 -17.88 12.85 -0.45
C PRO A 144 -18.27 12.11 -1.73
N LEU A 145 -19.58 11.97 -1.96
CA LEU A 145 -20.09 11.38 -3.20
C LEU A 145 -19.60 12.19 -4.42
N PRO A 146 -19.25 11.53 -5.54
CA PRO A 146 -18.99 12.23 -6.79
C PRO A 146 -20.21 13.07 -7.18
N LYS A 147 -19.98 14.27 -7.73
CA LYS A 147 -21.08 15.15 -8.17
C LYS A 147 -21.73 14.59 -9.43
N GLY A 148 -22.77 13.77 -9.28
CA GLY A 148 -23.58 13.26 -10.39
C GLY A 148 -23.95 11.79 -10.22
N LYS A 149 -24.87 11.30 -11.06
CA LYS A 149 -25.25 9.89 -11.13
C LYS A 149 -24.59 9.29 -12.38
N LEU A 150 -23.44 8.66 -12.20
CA LEU A 150 -22.72 8.00 -13.28
C LEU A 150 -23.05 6.50 -13.22
N ASN A 151 -23.84 6.02 -14.19
CA ASN A 151 -24.20 4.60 -14.30
C ASN A 151 -22.94 3.79 -14.60
N GLY A 152 -22.56 2.89 -13.70
CA GLY A 152 -21.45 1.94 -13.91
C GLY A 152 -20.13 2.31 -13.23
N GLU A 153 -20.10 3.30 -12.33
CA GLU A 153 -18.91 3.60 -11.54
C GLU A 153 -18.81 2.74 -10.27
N GLN A 154 -17.58 2.33 -9.95
CA GLN A 154 -17.26 1.61 -8.70
C GLN A 154 -17.29 2.57 -7.52
N ALA A 155 -17.91 2.17 -6.41
CA ALA A 155 -17.97 2.95 -5.18
C ALA A 155 -16.97 2.41 -4.15
N VAL A 156 -15.68 2.44 -4.52
CA VAL A 156 -14.59 1.95 -3.67
C VAL A 156 -14.48 2.84 -2.43
N ALA A 157 -14.72 2.26 -1.26
CA ALA A 157 -14.55 2.95 0.02
C ALA A 157 -13.06 3.07 0.38
N MET A 158 -12.26 2.08 0.00
CA MET A 158 -10.81 2.10 0.19
C MET A 158 -10.05 1.37 -0.91
N ARG A 159 -9.00 2.00 -1.46
CA ARG A 159 -8.01 1.34 -2.32
C ARG A 159 -6.67 1.27 -1.61
N ILE A 160 -6.06 0.09 -1.59
CA ILE A 160 -4.76 -0.14 -0.97
C ILE A 160 -3.82 -0.71 -2.01
N SER A 161 -2.63 -0.12 -2.10
CA SER A 161 -1.64 -0.57 -3.05
C SER A 161 -0.19 -0.48 -2.51
N GLY A 162 -0.03 -0.06 -1.24
CA GLY A 162 1.25 0.03 -0.55
C GLY A 162 1.60 -1.28 0.14
N ASP A 163 2.87 -1.70 0.10
CA ASP A 163 3.28 -2.96 0.68
C ASP A 163 3.42 -2.90 2.21
N LYS A 164 3.17 -4.03 2.89
CA LYS A 164 3.18 -4.19 4.36
C LYS A 164 2.15 -3.29 5.08
N ALA A 165 0.95 -3.12 4.50
CA ALA A 165 -0.14 -2.41 5.17
C ALA A 165 -0.88 -3.34 6.15
N ALA A 166 -1.30 -2.80 7.29
CA ALA A 166 -2.06 -3.55 8.29
C ALA A 166 -3.26 -2.73 8.78
N PHE A 167 -4.39 -3.41 8.94
CA PHE A 167 -5.66 -2.86 9.40
C PHE A 167 -6.13 -3.67 10.59
N HIS A 168 -6.41 -2.98 11.70
CA HIS A 168 -6.83 -3.59 12.95
C HIS A 168 -8.11 -2.89 13.41
N ASN A 169 -9.16 -3.67 13.69
CA ASN A 169 -10.43 -3.15 14.20
C ASN A 169 -11.02 -2.03 13.32
N CYS A 170 -10.88 -2.16 12.00
CA CYS A 170 -11.35 -1.18 11.02
C CYS A 170 -12.68 -1.62 10.40
N LYS A 171 -13.55 -0.64 10.10
CA LYS A 171 -14.79 -0.87 9.36
C LYS A 171 -14.71 -0.19 8.00
N PHE A 172 -14.75 -0.98 6.93
CA PHE A 172 -14.83 -0.49 5.55
C PHE A 172 -16.29 -0.56 5.11
N VAL A 173 -16.91 0.57 4.77
CA VAL A 173 -18.34 0.62 4.42
C VAL A 173 -18.49 1.21 3.03
N GLY A 174 -19.07 0.44 2.12
CA GLY A 174 -19.29 0.80 0.72
C GLY A 174 -20.42 -0.02 0.11
N PHE A 175 -20.57 0.02 -1.22
CA PHE A 175 -21.57 -0.76 -1.95
C PHE A 175 -20.89 -1.90 -2.74
N GLN A 176 -20.79 -1.79 -4.06
CA GLN A 176 -19.94 -2.68 -4.86
C GLN A 176 -18.49 -2.21 -4.80
N ASP A 177 -17.57 -3.18 -4.73
CA ASP A 177 -16.12 -2.97 -4.71
C ASP A 177 -15.63 -2.13 -3.51
N THR A 178 -16.27 -2.29 -2.34
CA THR A 178 -15.96 -1.56 -1.08
C THR A 178 -14.47 -1.47 -0.77
N LEU A 179 -13.73 -2.57 -0.94
CA LEU A 179 -12.29 -2.64 -0.69
C LEU A 179 -11.56 -3.11 -1.96
N CYS A 180 -10.74 -2.25 -2.54
CA CYS A 180 -9.86 -2.55 -3.66
C CYS A 180 -8.44 -2.82 -3.13
N ASP A 181 -8.15 -4.08 -2.82
CA ASP A 181 -6.80 -4.58 -2.57
C ASP A 181 -6.08 -4.82 -3.90
N ASP A 182 -5.23 -3.88 -4.31
CA ASP A 182 -4.62 -3.85 -5.64
C ASP A 182 -3.25 -4.56 -5.69
N LYS A 183 -2.29 -4.09 -4.89
CA LYS A 183 -0.91 -4.62 -4.90
C LYS A 183 -0.24 -4.47 -3.55
N GLY A 184 0.48 -5.49 -3.13
CA GLY A 184 1.27 -5.48 -1.89
C GLY A 184 0.81 -6.56 -0.92
N ARG A 185 1.47 -6.64 0.22
CA ARG A 185 1.06 -7.51 1.33
C ARG A 185 0.21 -6.68 2.29
N HIS A 186 -1.05 -7.08 2.46
CA HIS A 186 -1.96 -6.42 3.39
C HIS A 186 -2.48 -7.42 4.42
N PHE A 187 -2.61 -6.97 5.65
CA PHE A 187 -3.11 -7.76 6.76
C PHE A 187 -4.36 -7.10 7.36
N PHE A 188 -5.40 -7.89 7.62
CA PHE A 188 -6.65 -7.42 8.20
C PHE A 188 -6.97 -8.29 9.43
N SER A 189 -7.12 -7.67 10.60
CA SER A 189 -7.51 -8.33 11.85
C SER A 189 -8.71 -7.62 12.46
N ASP A 190 -9.72 -8.38 12.86
CA ASP A 190 -10.92 -7.87 13.50
C ASP A 190 -11.62 -6.76 12.70
N CYS A 191 -11.51 -6.82 11.37
CA CYS A 191 -12.09 -5.84 10.45
C CYS A 191 -13.45 -6.31 9.94
N TYR A 192 -14.32 -5.35 9.60
CA TYR A 192 -15.64 -5.59 9.01
C TYR A 192 -15.77 -4.86 7.67
N GLY A 193 -16.39 -5.51 6.68
CA GLY A 193 -16.61 -5.00 5.32
C GLY A 193 -18.07 -5.00 4.90
#